data_AF-A0A5B7JV67-F1
#
_entry.id   AF-A0A5B7JV67-F1
#
_cell.length_a   1.000
_cell.length_b   1.000
_cell.length_c   1.000
_cell.angle_alpha   90.00
_cell.angle_beta   90.00
_cell.angle_gamma   90.00
#
_symmetry.space_group_name_H-M   'P 1'
#
loop_
_entity.id
_entity.type
_entity.pdbx_description
1 polymer ?
#
loop_
_entity_poly.entity_id
_entity_poly.type
_entity_poly.pdbx_seq_one_letter_code
_entity_poly.pdbx_strand_id
1 'polypeptide(L)'
;MRILNTVSPLQEVNIVYQHKCTVDDCSHLNSRYISFTTTALLKRITAHLQDGTICRHYVSEHDIVLKRKHMEQNTEILEKVNNIKRLRMMEATLIYLEKPTINIQQ
;
A
#
# COMPACT_ATOMS: atom_id res chain seq x y z
N MET A 1 12.06 -30.27 -14.95
CA MET A 1 11.99 -29.24 -13.88
C MET A 1 11.14 -28.09 -14.42
N ARG A 2 9.91 -27.90 -13.94
CA ARG A 2 9.06 -26.77 -14.38
C ARG A 2 9.52 -25.52 -13.64
N ILE A 3 10.00 -24.51 -14.37
CA ILE A 3 10.21 -23.17 -13.82
C ILE A 3 8.80 -22.61 -13.57
N LEU A 4 8.41 -22.50 -12.30
CA LEU A 4 7.24 -21.69 -11.95
C LEU A 4 7.66 -20.24 -12.22
N ASN A 5 7.10 -19.63 -13.27
CA ASN A 5 7.21 -18.19 -13.46
C ASN A 5 6.59 -17.53 -12.23
N THR A 6 7.44 -17.08 -11.31
CA THR A 6 7.01 -16.28 -10.17
C THR A 6 6.59 -14.92 -10.72
N VAL A 7 5.29 -14.66 -10.72
CA VAL A 7 4.78 -13.33 -11.05
C VAL A 7 5.29 -12.38 -9.97
N SER A 8 5.93 -11.29 -10.39
CA SER A 8 6.42 -10.27 -9.45
C SER A 8 5.24 -9.74 -8.62
N PRO A 9 5.39 -9.52 -7.30
CA PRO A 9 4.35 -8.89 -6.48
C PRO A 9 3.81 -7.57 -7.07
N LEU A 10 4.66 -6.83 -7.81
CA LEU A 10 4.28 -5.59 -8.46
C LEU A 10 3.29 -5.76 -9.63
N GLN A 11 3.19 -6.96 -10.19
CA GLN A 11 2.27 -7.31 -11.27
C GLN A 11 0.94 -7.87 -10.75
N GLU A 12 0.82 -8.10 -9.45
CA GLU A 12 -0.39 -8.67 -8.84
C GLU A 12 -1.58 -7.70 -8.92
N VAL A 13 -2.77 -8.29 -9.08
CA VAL A 13 -4.07 -7.61 -9.22
C VAL A 13 -5.07 -8.19 -8.23
N ASN A 14 -6.13 -7.43 -7.93
CA ASN A 14 -7.18 -7.83 -6.99
C ASN A 14 -6.61 -8.18 -5.61
N ILE A 15 -5.77 -7.27 -5.11
CA ILE A 15 -5.06 -7.42 -3.84
C ILE A 15 -5.43 -6.31 -2.87
N VAL A 16 -5.35 -6.62 -1.58
CA VAL A 16 -5.20 -5.63 -0.52
C VAL A 16 -3.72 -5.54 -0.20
N TYR A 17 -3.19 -4.33 -0.12
CA TYR A 17 -1.80 -4.07 0.23
C TYR A 17 -1.74 -3.08 1.39
N GLN A 18 -0.61 -3.08 2.09
CA GLN A 18 -0.26 -2.01 3.00
C GLN A 18 1.07 -1.38 2.62
N HIS A 19 1.17 -0.09 2.85
CA HIS A 19 2.42 0.66 2.83
C HIS A 19 2.77 1.10 4.25
N LYS A 20 3.98 0.80 4.74
CA LYS A 20 4.46 1.25 6.05
C LYS A 20 5.47 2.38 5.88
N CYS A 21 5.19 3.56 6.46
CA CYS A 21 6.21 4.59 6.56
C CYS A 21 7.26 4.17 7.59
N THR A 22 8.54 4.20 7.20
CA THR A 22 9.67 3.79 8.05
C THR A 22 10.61 4.95 8.37
N VAL A 23 10.21 6.18 8.07
CA VAL A 23 11.02 7.37 8.32
C VAL A 23 10.82 7.81 9.78
N ASP A 24 11.93 8.05 10.48
CA ASP A 24 11.95 8.59 11.84
C ASP A 24 10.95 7.88 12.79
N ASP A 25 10.17 8.66 13.54
CA ASP A 25 9.22 8.14 14.52
C ASP A 25 8.09 7.30 13.90
N CYS A 26 7.79 7.49 12.60
CA CYS A 26 6.78 6.68 11.92
C CYS A 26 7.14 5.18 11.90
N SER A 27 8.43 4.83 12.02
CA SER A 27 8.89 3.44 12.08
C SER A 27 8.35 2.66 13.30
N HIS A 28 8.12 3.38 14.42
CA HIS A 28 7.62 2.85 15.69
C HIS A 28 6.11 3.05 15.88
N LEU A 29 5.51 3.96 15.11
CA LEU A 29 4.08 4.25 15.13
C LEU A 29 3.32 3.33 14.15
N ASN A 30 1.99 3.37 14.24
CA ASN A 30 1.11 2.70 13.27
C ASN A 30 0.94 3.52 11.97
N SER A 31 2.04 4.11 11.50
CA SER A 31 2.12 4.92 10.28
C SER A 31 2.07 4.04 9.05
N ARG A 32 0.89 3.47 8.82
CA ARG A 32 0.58 2.57 7.72
C ARG A 32 -0.54 3.17 6.89
N TYR A 33 -0.58 2.76 5.62
CA TYR A 33 -1.68 3.00 4.70
C TYR A 33 -2.13 1.65 4.14
N ILE A 34 -3.40 1.30 4.30
CA ILE A 34 -4.01 0.08 3.77
C ILE A 34 -4.98 0.45 2.66
N SER A 35 -4.92 -0.25 1.52
CA SER A 35 -5.93 -0.10 0.47
C SER A 35 -5.98 -1.32 -0.44
N PHE A 36 -7.01 -1.44 -1.27
CA PHE A 36 -7.05 -2.43 -2.36
C PHE A 36 -6.69 -1.84 -3.73
N THR A 37 -6.37 -2.72 -4.67
CA THR A 37 -6.33 -2.40 -6.10
C THR A 37 -6.87 -3.55 -6.93
N THR A 38 -7.63 -3.24 -7.98
CA THR A 38 -8.04 -4.19 -9.04
C THR A 38 -7.12 -4.12 -10.26
N THR A 39 -6.23 -3.14 -10.31
CA THR A 39 -5.17 -3.03 -11.32
C THR A 39 -3.83 -3.47 -10.74
N ALA A 40 -2.82 -3.66 -11.59
CA ALA A 40 -1.49 -4.07 -11.16
C ALA A 40 -0.96 -3.14 -10.06
N LEU A 41 -0.36 -3.70 -9.02
CA LEU A 41 0.21 -2.94 -7.90
C LEU A 41 1.15 -1.82 -8.39
N LEU A 42 1.96 -2.07 -9.41
CA LEU A 42 2.84 -1.07 -10.02
C LEU A 42 2.08 0.16 -10.56
N LYS A 43 0.91 -0.04 -11.17
CA LYS A 43 0.06 1.07 -11.65
C LYS A 43 -0.49 1.87 -10.46
N ARG A 44 -0.89 1.19 -9.39
CA ARG A 44 -1.35 1.83 -8.16
C ARG A 44 -0.25 2.60 -7.45
N ILE A 45 0.98 2.05 -7.38
CA ILE A 45 2.17 2.77 -6.89
C ILE A 45 2.41 4.03 -7.70
N THR A 46 2.35 3.94 -9.03
CA THR A 46 2.54 5.12 -9.90
C THR A 46 1.52 6.21 -9.61
N ALA A 47 0.25 5.85 -9.38
CA ALA A 47 -0.78 6.81 -8.99
C ALA A 47 -0.48 7.47 -7.64
N HIS A 48 0.01 6.70 -6.66
CA HIS A 48 0.38 7.23 -5.34
C HIS A 48 1.51 8.25 -5.41
N LEU A 49 2.47 8.08 -6.33
CA LEU A 49 3.60 9.01 -6.50
C LEU A 49 3.17 10.39 -7.03
N GLN A 50 2.03 10.49 -7.71
CA GLN A 50 1.59 11.75 -8.33
C GLN A 50 0.86 12.66 -7.33
N ASP A 51 -0.15 12.13 -6.65
CA ASP A 51 -0.96 12.89 -5.68
C ASP A 51 -1.69 11.95 -4.69
N GLY A 52 -0.99 10.89 -4.27
CA GLY A 52 -1.54 9.93 -3.30
C GLY A 52 -1.48 10.43 -1.87
N THR A 53 -2.35 9.91 -1.00
CA THR A 53 -2.28 10.15 0.45
C THR A 53 -0.91 9.81 1.04
N ILE A 54 -0.25 8.75 0.53
CA ILE A 54 1.11 8.40 0.95
C ILE A 54 2.11 9.50 0.54
N CYS A 55 1.99 10.06 -0.66
CA CYS A 55 2.86 11.16 -1.10
C CYS A 55 2.69 12.38 -0.21
N ARG A 56 1.43 12.75 0.09
CA ARG A 56 1.12 13.86 1.00
C ARG A 56 1.71 13.64 2.39
N HIS A 57 1.59 12.45 2.96
CA HIS A 57 2.21 12.11 4.26
C HIS A 57 3.73 12.28 4.25
N TYR A 58 4.41 11.80 3.21
CA TYR A 58 5.87 11.94 3.11
C TYR A 58 6.31 13.40 3.02
N VAL A 59 5.55 14.24 2.31
CA VAL A 59 5.84 15.67 2.19
C VAL A 59 5.51 16.42 3.48
N SER A 60 4.33 16.19 4.07
CA SER A 60 3.87 16.97 5.24
C SER A 60 4.59 16.61 6.52
N GLU A 61 4.84 15.31 6.77
CA GLU A 61 5.37 14.84 8.04
C GLU A 61 6.90 14.75 8.04
N HIS A 62 7.53 14.59 6.87
CA HIS A 62 8.96 14.30 6.77
C HIS A 62 9.75 15.24 5.85
N ASP A 63 9.08 16.16 5.13
CA ASP A 63 9.70 16.99 4.08
C ASP A 63 10.45 16.14 3.02
N ILE A 64 9.94 14.93 2.73
CA ILE A 64 10.54 13.99 1.78
C ILE A 64 9.67 13.87 0.54
N VAL A 65 10.31 14.00 -0.62
CA VAL A 65 9.68 13.62 -1.90
C VAL A 65 9.58 12.09 -1.98
N LEU A 66 8.36 11.55 -1.99
CA LEU A 66 8.11 10.12 -2.13
C LEU A 66 8.66 9.61 -3.47
N LYS A 67 9.53 8.59 -3.42
CA LYS A 67 10.11 7.94 -4.61
C LYS A 67 9.54 6.53 -4.77
N ARG A 68 9.58 6.02 -6.00
CA ARG A 68 9.17 4.64 -6.32
C ARG A 68 9.83 3.61 -5.41
N LYS A 69 11.13 3.75 -5.14
CA LYS A 69 11.87 2.85 -4.26
C LYS A 69 11.27 2.76 -2.85
N HIS A 70 10.82 3.89 -2.28
CA HIS A 70 10.14 3.88 -0.97
C HIS A 70 8.86 3.04 -1.04
N MET A 71 8.06 3.22 -2.09
CA MET A 71 6.84 2.45 -2.29
C MET A 71 7.13 0.96 -2.46
N GLU A 72 8.09 0.58 -3.31
CA GLU A 72 8.40 -0.83 -3.58
C GLU A 72 8.97 -1.56 -2.36
N GLN A 73 9.81 -0.90 -1.56
CA GLN A 73 10.46 -1.51 -0.39
C GLN A 73 9.55 -1.60 0.82
N ASN A 74 8.61 -0.66 0.95
CA ASN A 74 7.76 -0.54 2.13
C ASN A 74 6.31 -0.94 1.88
N THR A 75 6.01 -1.55 0.72
CA THR A 75 4.68 -2.06 0.40
C THR A 75 4.68 -3.58 0.41
N GLU A 76 3.71 -4.17 1.10
CA GLU A 76 3.47 -5.60 1.10
C GLU A 76 2.01 -5.94 0.77
N ILE A 77 1.81 -7.12 0.17
CA ILE A 77 0.49 -7.65 -0.13
C ILE A 77 -0.02 -8.35 1.12
N LEU A 78 -1.17 -7.92 1.60
CA LEU A 78 -1.85 -8.55 2.74
C LEU A 78 -2.71 -9.73 2.28
N GLU A 79 -3.49 -9.52 1.23
CA GLU A 79 -4.48 -10.49 0.77
C GLU A 79 -4.67 -10.42 -0.74
N LYS A 80 -5.01 -11.55 -1.36
CA LYS A 80 -5.41 -11.64 -2.78
C LYS A 80 -6.82 -12.19 -2.89
N VAL A 81 -7.75 -11.36 -3.38
CA VAL A 81 -9.18 -11.67 -3.40
C VAL A 81 -9.78 -11.34 -4.76
N ASN A 82 -10.04 -12.37 -5.57
CA ASN A 82 -10.59 -12.19 -6.92
C ASN A 82 -12.05 -11.69 -6.96
N ASN A 83 -12.79 -11.84 -5.86
CA ASN A 83 -14.14 -11.28 -5.76
C ASN A 83 -14.08 -9.81 -5.29
N ILE A 84 -14.45 -8.88 -6.16
CA ILE A 84 -14.34 -7.43 -5.91
C ILE A 84 -15.12 -6.98 -4.66
N LYS A 85 -16.31 -7.56 -4.40
CA LYS A 85 -17.09 -7.23 -3.19
C LYS A 85 -16.33 -7.66 -1.93
N ARG A 86 -15.80 -8.89 -1.92
CA ARG A 86 -14.97 -9.39 -0.81
C ARG A 86 -13.67 -8.60 -0.66
N LEU A 87 -13.06 -8.18 -1.77
CA LEU A 87 -11.85 -7.36 -1.75
C LEU A 87 -12.08 -6.03 -1.03
N ARG A 88 -13.19 -5.35 -1.35
CA ARG A 88 -13.60 -4.10 -0.67
C ARG A 88 -13.92 -4.33 0.80
N MET A 89 -14.64 -5.41 1.12
CA MET A 89 -14.94 -5.76 2.51
C MET A 89 -13.67 -6.07 3.30
N MET A 90 -12.68 -6.70 2.68
CA MET A 90 -11.39 -7.00 3.30
C MET A 90 -10.60 -5.72 3.60
N GLU A 91 -10.50 -4.79 2.65
CA GLU A 91 -9.90 -3.46 2.90
C GLU A 91 -10.57 -2.76 4.09
N ALA A 92 -11.91 -2.67 4.08
CA ALA A 92 -12.65 -1.99 5.15
C ALA A 92 -12.44 -2.66 6.52
N THR A 93 -12.43 -3.99 6.56
CA THR A 93 -12.19 -4.78 7.79
C THR A 93 -10.78 -4.51 8.34
N LEU A 94 -9.77 -4.55 7.47
CA LEU A 94 -8.39 -4.29 7.87
C LEU A 94 -8.18 -2.86 8.35
N ILE A 95 -8.74 -1.86 7.67
CA ILE A 95 -8.67 -0.46 8.13
C ILE A 95 -9.36 -0.30 9.50
N TYR A 96 -10.52 -0.93 9.70
CA TYR A 96 -11.26 -0.85 10.96
C TYR A 96 -10.49 -1.48 12.13
N LEU A 97 -9.92 -2.66 11.92
CA LEU A 97 -9.19 -3.40 12.95
C LEU A 97 -7.82 -2.77 13.25
N GLU A 98 -7.07 -2.45 12.21
CA GLU A 98 -5.69 -2.00 12.34
C GLU A 98 -5.56 -0.51 12.64
N LYS A 99 -6.59 0.31 12.34
CA LYS A 99 -6.60 1.77 12.51
C LYS A 99 -5.30 2.46 11.99
N PRO A 100 -4.90 2.20 10.74
CA PRO A 100 -3.69 2.76 10.14
C PRO A 100 -3.77 4.30 10.08
N THR A 101 -2.78 5.01 10.62
CA THR A 101 -2.89 6.48 10.80
C THR A 101 -2.89 7.24 9.49
N ILE A 102 -2.19 6.77 8.45
CA ILE A 102 -2.15 7.43 7.14
C ILE A 102 -3.50 7.34 6.41
N ASN A 103 -4.34 6.35 6.72
CA ASN A 103 -5.70 6.32 6.19
C ASN A 103 -6.63 7.35 6.85
N ILE A 104 -6.36 7.67 8.12
CA ILE A 104 -7.22 8.50 8.97
C ILE A 104 -6.86 9.98 8.84
N GLN A 105 -5.58 10.29 8.60
CA GLN A 105 -5.09 11.63 8.32
C GLN A 105 -5.63 12.12 6.96
N GLN A 106 -6.74 12.85 7.00
CA GLN A 106 -7.29 13.64 5.89
C GLN A 106 -7.39 15.10 6.28
#